data_AF-A0A239JL31-F1
#
_entry.id   AF-A0A239JL31-F1
#
_cell.length_a   1.000
_cell.length_b   1.000
_cell.length_c   1.000
_cell.angle_alpha   90.00
_cell.angle_beta   90.00
_cell.angle_gamma   90.00
#
_symmetry.space_group_name_H-M   'P 1'
#
loop_
_entity.id
_entity.type
_entity.pdbx_description
1 polymer ?
#
loop_
_entity_poly.entity_id
_entity_poly.type
_entity_poly.pdbx_seq_one_letter_code
_entity_poly.pdbx_strand_id
1 'polypeptide(L)'
;MRPAQLLDPDLPTLFEFTQSIGTLINRWSPTIWTGFNSIRFDEEMLRQAFYQNLQPDIFATQFNGNTRFDVLTALYAVWHSQPALVFV
;
A
#
# COMPACT_ATOMS: atom_id res chain seq x y z
N MET A 1 -4.18 19.06 -0.50
CA MET A 1 -2.75 19.40 -0.55
C MET A 1 -2.48 20.33 -1.71
N ARG A 2 -1.58 21.30 -1.54
CA ARG A 2 -1.07 22.15 -2.62
C ARG A 2 0.30 21.63 -3.06
N PRO A 3 0.67 21.65 -4.35
CA PRO A 3 1.96 21.12 -4.81
C PRO A 3 3.19 21.69 -4.08
N ALA A 4 3.15 22.97 -3.70
CA ALA A 4 4.23 23.62 -2.95
C ALA A 4 4.54 22.95 -1.60
N GLN A 5 3.58 22.24 -0.99
CA GLN A 5 3.79 21.52 0.27
C GLN A 5 4.67 20.27 0.11
N LEU A 6 4.83 19.77 -1.12
CA LEU A 6 5.69 18.62 -1.42
C LEU A 6 7.15 19.01 -1.64
N LEU A 7 7.44 20.32 -1.73
CA LEU A 7 8.78 20.88 -1.93
C LEU A 7 9.39 21.40 -0.63
N ASP A 8 8.77 21.09 0.50
CA ASP A 8 9.28 21.46 1.81
C ASP A 8 10.62 20.73 2.06
N PRO A 9 11.73 21.47 2.28
CA PRO A 9 13.04 20.85 2.49
C PRO A 9 13.15 20.05 3.79
N ASP A 10 12.21 20.23 4.73
CA ASP A 10 12.18 19.46 5.98
C ASP A 10 11.54 18.07 5.80
N LEU A 11 10.95 17.78 4.63
CA LEU A 11 10.41 16.47 4.28
C LEU A 11 11.47 15.58 3.62
N PRO A 12 11.39 14.25 3.80
CA PRO A 12 12.28 13.33 3.11
C PRO A 12 12.07 13.41 1.60
N THR A 13 13.17 13.25 0.85
CA THR A 13 13.08 13.04 -0.60
C THR A 13 12.28 11.77 -0.90
N LEU A 14 11.73 11.65 -2.12
CA LEU A 14 11.01 10.43 -2.51
C LEU A 14 11.89 9.17 -2.39
N PHE A 15 13.19 9.31 -2.62
CA PHE A 15 14.17 8.24 -2.46
C PHE A 15 14.32 7.80 -0.99
N GLU A 16 14.48 8.73 -0.06
CA GLU A 16 14.58 8.43 1.38
C GLU A 16 13.24 7.91 1.94
N PHE A 17 12.13 8.46 1.44
CA PHE A 17 10.80 8.04 1.82
C PHE A 17 10.53 6.59 1.41
N THR A 18 10.89 6.20 0.18
CA THR A 18 10.74 4.82 -0.28
C THR A 18 11.61 3.83 0.49
N GLN A 19 12.83 4.20 0.88
CA GLN A 19 13.65 3.39 1.80
C GLN A 19 13.02 3.23 3.18
N SER A 20 12.40 4.30 3.70
CA SER A 20 11.70 4.26 4.98
C SER A 20 10.49 3.33 4.94
N ILE A 21 9.73 3.34 3.84
CA ILE A 21 8.63 2.39 3.63
C ILE A 21 9.16 0.95 3.53
N GLY A 22 10.23 0.71 2.76
CA GLY A 22 10.85 -0.62 2.67
C GLY A 22 11.31 -1.15 4.02
N THR A 23 11.91 -0.29 4.85
CA THR A 23 12.30 -0.62 6.23
C THR A 23 11.09 -0.99 7.10
N LEU A 24 9.99 -0.25 6.97
CA LEU A 24 8.75 -0.53 7.70
C LEU A 24 8.15 -1.87 7.27
N ILE A 25 8.07 -2.14 5.96
CA ILE A 25 7.55 -3.40 5.42
C ILE A 25 8.38 -4.58 5.94
N ASN A 26 9.71 -4.49 5.84
CA ASN A 26 10.59 -5.56 6.33
C ASN A 26 10.44 -5.80 7.83
N ARG A 27 10.32 -4.74 8.63
CA ARG A 27 10.12 -4.85 10.08
C ARG A 27 8.81 -5.57 10.43
N TRP A 28 7.76 -5.37 9.64
CA TRP A 28 6.43 -5.90 9.91
C TRP A 28 6.17 -7.25 9.23
N SER A 29 7.08 -7.69 8.37
CA SER A 29 6.98 -8.98 7.70
C SER A 29 7.31 -10.13 8.66
N PRO A 30 6.63 -11.29 8.56
CA PRO A 30 5.50 -11.59 7.68
C PRO A 30 4.15 -11.04 8.21
N THR A 31 3.32 -10.47 7.33
CA THR A 31 1.99 -9.93 7.69
C THR A 31 0.95 -10.03 6.57
N ILE A 32 -0.31 -9.72 6.89
CA ILE A 32 -1.42 -9.54 5.92
C ILE A 32 -1.63 -8.04 5.71
N TRP A 33 -1.10 -7.51 4.61
CA TRP A 33 -1.31 -6.10 4.24
C TRP A 33 -2.77 -5.90 3.82
N THR A 34 -3.46 -5.02 4.54
CA THR A 34 -4.90 -4.77 4.36
C THR A 34 -5.17 -3.30 4.13
N GLY A 35 -6.01 -3.00 3.14
CA GLY A 35 -6.46 -1.65 2.85
C GLY A 35 -7.79 -1.65 2.08
N PHE A 36 -8.22 -0.48 1.63
CA PHE A 36 -9.47 -0.30 0.89
C PHE A 36 -9.17 0.09 -0.55
N ASN A 37 -9.45 -0.79 -1.51
CA ASN A 37 -8.97 -0.64 -2.89
C ASN A 37 -7.43 -0.56 -3.01
N SER A 38 -6.70 -1.00 -1.99
CA SER A 38 -5.26 -0.83 -1.89
C SER A 38 -4.50 -1.68 -2.89
N ILE A 39 -5.03 -2.85 -3.28
CA ILE A 39 -4.36 -3.70 -4.26
C ILE A 39 -4.30 -3.02 -5.63
N ARG A 40 -5.36 -2.30 -6.02
CA ARG A 40 -5.48 -1.65 -7.33
C ARG A 40 -4.96 -0.21 -7.35
N PHE A 41 -4.69 0.38 -6.19
CA PHE A 41 -4.25 1.77 -6.07
C PHE A 41 -2.93 1.87 -5.31
N ASP A 42 -2.95 1.79 -3.98
CA ASP A 42 -1.80 2.01 -3.11
C ASP A 42 -0.61 1.12 -3.47
N GLU A 43 -0.84 -0.16 -3.74
CA GLU A 43 0.21 -1.12 -4.09
C GLU A 43 0.81 -0.84 -5.47
N GLU A 44 0.00 -0.48 -6.47
CA GLU A 44 0.53 -0.12 -7.79
C GLU A 44 1.33 1.19 -7.71
N MET A 45 0.86 2.17 -6.93
CA MET A 45 1.59 3.40 -6.66
C MET A 45 2.92 3.10 -5.95
N LEU A 46 2.91 2.20 -4.95
CA LEU A 46 4.11 1.81 -4.22
C LEU A 46 5.11 1.08 -5.11
N ARG A 47 4.66 0.13 -5.93
CA ARG A 47 5.51 -0.56 -6.91
C ARG A 47 6.15 0.42 -7.88
N GLN A 48 5.37 1.36 -8.41
CA GLN A 48 5.90 2.37 -9.33
C GLN A 48 6.91 3.29 -8.63
N ALA A 49 6.64 3.70 -7.38
CA ALA A 49 7.56 4.51 -6.60
C ALA A 49 8.88 3.76 -6.33
N PHE A 50 8.81 2.49 -5.95
CA PHE A 50 9.98 1.63 -5.74
C PHE A 50 10.77 1.42 -7.02
N TYR A 51 10.08 1.19 -8.15
CA TYR A 51 10.72 1.06 -9.45
C TYR A 51 11.48 2.34 -9.86
N GLN A 52 10.84 3.51 -9.76
CA GLN A 52 11.45 4.80 -10.10
C GLN A 52 12.64 5.15 -9.21
N ASN A 53 12.64 4.68 -7.96
CA ASN A 53 13.69 4.94 -6.97
C ASN A 53 14.69 3.78 -6.83
N LEU A 54 14.69 2.83 -7.78
CA LEU A 54 15.60 1.69 -7.85
C LEU A 54 15.71 0.91 -6.53
N GLN A 55 14.60 0.78 -5.81
CA GLN A 55 14.56 0.05 -4.55
C GLN A 55 14.73 -1.46 -4.81
N PRO A 56 15.37 -2.20 -3.88
CA PRO A 56 15.74 -3.59 -4.10
C PRO A 56 14.54 -4.53 -4.23
N ASP A 57 13.44 -4.23 -3.54
CA ASP A 57 12.29 -5.13 -3.41
C ASP A 57 10.99 -4.44 -3.87
N ILE A 58 10.78 -4.41 -5.20
CA ILE A 58 9.64 -3.68 -5.83
C ILE A 58 8.29 -4.23 -5.36
N PHE A 59 8.22 -5.54 -5.08
CA PHE A 59 7.00 -6.23 -4.66
C PHE A 59 7.04 -6.60 -3.16
N ALA A 60 7.63 -5.73 -2.31
CA ALA A 60 7.89 -6.01 -0.89
C ALA A 60 6.66 -6.50 -0.08
N THR A 61 5.45 -6.02 -0.40
CA THR A 61 4.20 -6.41 0.27
C THR A 61 3.68 -7.79 -0.15
N GLN A 62 4.27 -8.41 -1.18
CA GLN A 62 3.88 -9.71 -1.73
C GLN A 62 4.87 -10.83 -1.42
N PHE A 63 6.15 -10.47 -1.23
CA PHE A 63 7.21 -11.41 -0.95
C PHE A 63 7.49 -11.52 0.56
N ASN A 64 8.49 -12.30 0.93
CA ASN A 64 8.96 -12.45 2.32
C ASN A 64 7.89 -12.97 3.29
N GLY A 65 7.01 -13.84 2.81
CA GLY A 65 5.93 -14.44 3.61
C GLY A 65 4.74 -13.50 3.84
N ASN A 66 4.73 -12.32 3.22
CA ASN A 66 3.58 -11.43 3.27
C ASN A 66 2.43 -11.95 2.40
N THR A 67 1.22 -11.62 2.84
CA THR A 67 -0.01 -11.82 2.08
C THR A 67 -0.82 -10.53 2.07
N ARG A 68 -1.91 -10.48 1.28
CA ARG A 68 -2.64 -9.24 1.02
C ARG A 68 -4.14 -9.47 1.06
N PHE A 69 -4.87 -8.46 1.50
CA PHE A 69 -6.32 -8.47 1.56
C PHE A 69 -6.89 -7.10 1.22
N ASP A 70 -7.95 -7.07 0.40
CA ASP A 70 -8.60 -5.82 0.00
C ASP A 70 -10.04 -5.78 0.50
N VAL A 71 -10.32 -4.81 1.37
CA VAL A 71 -11.61 -4.64 2.02
C VAL A 71 -12.71 -4.27 1.02
N LEU A 72 -12.40 -3.54 -0.06
CA LEU A 72 -13.41 -3.19 -1.06
C LEU A 72 -13.89 -4.44 -1.81
N THR A 73 -12.98 -5.35 -2.12
CA THR A 73 -13.35 -6.64 -2.75
C THR A 73 -14.19 -7.49 -1.79
N ALA A 74 -13.83 -7.53 -0.51
CA ALA A 74 -14.62 -8.21 0.50
C ALA A 74 -16.02 -7.60 0.67
N LEU A 75 -16.12 -6.27 0.66
CA LEU A 75 -17.40 -5.56 0.71
C LEU A 75 -18.30 -5.93 -0.46
N TYR A 76 -17.78 -5.98 -1.68
CA TYR A 76 -18.56 -6.41 -2.85
C TYR A 76 -19.02 -7.87 -2.74
N ALA A 77 -18.18 -8.75 -2.19
CA ALA A 77 -18.56 -10.13 -1.94
C ALA A 77 -19.70 -10.22 -0.91
N VAL A 78 -19.61 -9.49 0.21
CA VAL A 78 -20.68 -9.43 1.22
C VAL A 78 -21.95 -8.82 0.65
N TRP A 79 -21.84 -7.74 -0.13
CA TRP A 79 -22.99 -7.12 -0.78
C TRP A 79 -23.70 -8.09 -1.74
N HIS A 80 -22.94 -8.90 -2.48
CA HIS A 80 -23.50 -9.90 -3.39
C HIS A 80 -24.14 -11.10 -2.66
N SER A 81 -23.50 -11.60 -1.60
CA SER A 81 -23.94 -12.83 -0.91
C SER A 81 -24.94 -12.58 0.23
N GLN A 82 -24.82 -11.47 0.94
CA GLN A 82 -25.59 -11.11 2.14
C GLN A 82 -25.81 -9.58 2.22
N PRO A 83 -26.58 -8.98 1.29
CA PRO A 83 -26.73 -7.52 1.18
C PRO A 83 -27.27 -6.85 2.46
N ALA A 84 -28.06 -7.57 3.27
CA ALA A 84 -28.61 -7.06 4.52
C ALA A 84 -27.55 -6.67 5.57
N LEU A 85 -26.31 -7.19 5.47
CA LEU A 85 -25.22 -6.82 6.38
C LEU A 85 -24.53 -5.51 6.01
N VAL A 86 -24.71 -5.02 4.78
CA VAL A 86 -24.06 -3.80 4.27
C VAL A 86 -24.95 -2.57 4.47
N PHE A 87 -26.26 -2.74 4.36
CA PHE A 87 -27.24 -1.69 4.58
C PHE A 87 -27.84 -1.83 5.99
N VAL A 88 -27.13 -1.29 6.98
CA VAL A 88 -27.65 -1.07 8.34
C VAL A 88 -28.17 0.35 8.46
#